data_AF-A0A3C1C9M0-F1
#
_entry.id   AF-A0A3C1C9M0-F1
#
_cell.length_a   1.000
_cell.length_b   1.000
_cell.length_c   1.000
_cell.angle_alpha   90.00
_cell.angle_beta   90.00
_cell.angle_gamma   90.00
#
_symmetry.space_group_name_H-M   'P 1'
#
loop_
_entity.id
_entity.type
_entity.pdbx_description
1 polymer ?
#
loop_
_entity_poly.entity_id
_entity_poly.type
_entity_poly.pdbx_seq_one_letter_code
_entity_poly.pdbx_strand_id
1 'polypeptide(L)'
;MLFIPFLQNLLKGIKYRLQLKRNKRLQGLSVGWFQQKYLKHLPAGKIRSIELFGRRFFYEAPQELLHGLQEIFVEEVYRQTLSSNPTI
;
A
#
# COMPACT_ATOMS: atom_id res chain seq x y z
N MET A 1 8.52 15.90 -38.54
CA MET A 1 7.87 16.79 -37.54
C MET A 1 6.90 15.97 -36.66
N LEU A 2 7.40 14.96 -35.93
CA LEU A 2 6.59 13.93 -35.23
C LEU A 2 6.72 13.97 -33.68
N PHE A 3 7.40 14.97 -33.13
CA PHE A 3 7.74 15.01 -31.70
C PHE A 3 6.57 15.46 -30.80
N ILE A 4 5.64 16.25 -31.33
CA ILE A 4 4.57 16.91 -30.58
C ILE A 4 3.53 15.91 -30.01
N PRO A 5 2.96 14.96 -30.79
CA PRO A 5 1.94 14.05 -30.26
C PRO A 5 2.53 13.02 -29.28
N PHE A 6 3.78 12.58 -29.49
CA PHE A 6 4.45 11.65 -28.59
C PHE A 6 4.66 12.27 -27.20
N LEU A 7 5.22 13.49 -27.14
CA LEU A 7 5.44 14.18 -25.87
C LEU A 7 4.12 14.49 -25.16
N GLN A 8 3.10 14.90 -25.90
CA GLN A 8 1.76 15.17 -25.33
C GLN A 8 1.13 13.91 -24.74
N ASN A 9 1.25 12.76 -25.43
CA ASN A 9 0.73 11.48 -24.93
C ASN A 9 1.53 10.99 -23.71
N LEU A 10 2.85 11.18 -23.70
CA LEU A 10 3.70 10.87 -22.56
C LEU A 10 3.34 11.72 -21.33
N LEU A 11 3.18 13.02 -21.51
CA LEU A 11 2.78 13.95 -20.44
C LEU A 11 1.36 13.66 -19.95
N LYS A 12 0.42 13.33 -20.85
CA LYS A 12 -0.92 12.84 -20.47
C LYS A 12 -0.84 11.56 -19.65
N GLY A 13 0.01 10.60 -20.03
CA GLY A 13 0.22 9.36 -19.29
C GLY A 13 0.80 9.60 -17.89
N ILE A 14 1.80 10.48 -17.77
CA ILE A 14 2.37 10.88 -16.48
C ILE A 14 1.31 11.58 -15.63
N LYS A 15 0.61 12.58 -16.19
CA LYS A 15 -0.47 13.30 -15.49
C LYS A 15 -1.58 12.35 -15.06
N TYR A 16 -1.98 11.40 -15.90
CA TYR A 16 -2.97 10.37 -15.57
C TYR A 16 -2.51 9.46 -14.44
N ARG A 17 -1.23 9.05 -14.40
CA ARG A 17 -0.67 8.26 -13.29
C ARG A 17 -0.53 9.04 -11.98
N LEU A 18 -0.28 10.34 -12.06
CA LEU A 18 -0.24 11.24 -10.90
C LEU A 18 -1.66 11.56 -10.39
N GLN A 19 -2.64 11.65 -11.30
CA GLN A 19 -4.06 11.89 -10.99
C GLN A 19 -4.82 10.61 -10.59
N LEU A 20 -4.35 9.43 -11.00
CA LEU A 20 -4.83 8.15 -10.48
C LEU A 20 -4.51 8.15 -8.99
N LYS A 21 -5.54 8.50 -8.21
CA LYS A 21 -5.63 8.48 -6.76
C LYS A 21 -4.55 7.58 -6.19
N ARG A 22 -3.42 8.20 -5.80
CA ARG A 22 -2.39 7.61 -4.96
C ARG A 22 -3.13 6.76 -3.93
N ASN A 23 -3.05 5.44 -4.05
CA ASN A 23 -4.02 4.50 -3.46
C ASN A 23 -4.31 4.89 -2.01
N LYS A 24 -5.38 5.67 -1.76
CA LYS A 24 -5.64 6.32 -0.46
C LYS A 24 -5.75 5.29 0.65
N ARG A 25 -6.11 4.07 0.23
CA ARG A 25 -6.23 2.84 0.99
C ARG A 25 -5.06 2.57 1.93
N LEU A 26 -3.81 2.65 1.47
CA LEU A 26 -2.64 2.40 2.33
C LEU A 26 -2.03 3.68 2.94
N GLN A 27 -2.61 4.88 2.73
CA GLN A 27 -2.04 6.12 3.28
C GLN A 27 -2.19 6.22 4.81
N GLY A 28 -3.13 5.46 5.40
CA GLY A 28 -3.22 5.30 6.86
C GLY A 28 -2.11 4.41 7.43
N LEU A 29 -1.47 3.60 6.58
CA LEU A 29 -0.27 2.84 6.92
C LEU A 29 0.95 3.70 6.61
N SER A 30 1.99 3.61 7.43
CA SER A 30 3.29 4.26 7.22
C SER A 30 4.02 3.79 5.95
N VAL A 31 3.36 2.99 5.08
CA VAL A 31 3.92 2.33 3.91
C VAL A 31 3.65 3.16 2.66
N GLY A 32 4.69 3.85 2.18
CA GLY A 32 4.63 4.60 0.93
C GLY A 32 4.51 3.72 -0.32
N TRP A 33 4.15 4.32 -1.45
CA TRP A 33 4.02 3.61 -2.75
C TRP A 33 5.29 2.85 -3.17
N PHE A 34 6.46 3.46 -2.96
CA PHE A 34 7.76 2.82 -3.26
C PHE A 34 7.99 1.58 -2.40
N GLN A 35 7.68 1.67 -1.12
CA GLN A 35 7.84 0.57 -0.17
C GLN A 35 6.86 -0.56 -0.47
N GLN A 36 5.61 -0.23 -0.85
CA GLN A 36 4.65 -1.21 -1.34
C GLN A 36 5.16 -1.94 -2.59
N LYS A 37 5.71 -1.19 -3.55
CA LYS A 37 6.31 -1.79 -4.76
C LYS A 37 7.49 -2.68 -4.43
N TYR A 38 8.37 -2.24 -3.56
CA TYR A 38 9.50 -3.04 -3.09
C TYR A 38 9.03 -4.35 -2.46
N LEU A 39 8.12 -4.29 -1.50
CA LEU A 39 7.58 -5.49 -0.82
C LEU A 39 6.89 -6.44 -1.79
N LYS A 40 6.18 -5.93 -2.80
CA LYS A 40 5.50 -6.77 -3.81
C LYS A 40 6.46 -7.66 -4.60
N HIS A 41 7.67 -7.16 -4.86
CA HIS A 41 8.67 -7.85 -5.68
C HIS A 41 9.74 -8.58 -4.86
N LEU A 42 9.63 -8.54 -3.54
CA LEU A 42 10.62 -9.13 -2.65
C LEU A 42 10.35 -10.64 -2.50
N PRO A 43 11.37 -11.53 -2.64
CA PRO A 43 11.16 -12.96 -2.49
C PRO A 43 10.92 -13.34 -1.03
N ALA A 44 10.07 -14.34 -0.82
CA ALA A 44 9.80 -14.95 0.48
C ALA A 44 10.96 -15.86 0.95
N GLY A 45 10.88 -16.36 2.20
CA GLY A 45 11.84 -17.30 2.77
C GLY A 45 13.02 -16.66 3.51
N LYS A 46 12.97 -15.34 3.74
CA LYS A 46 13.92 -14.65 4.63
C LYS A 46 13.16 -13.76 5.60
N ILE A 47 13.40 -13.98 6.89
CA ILE A 47 12.89 -13.11 7.95
C ILE A 47 13.50 -11.72 7.78
N ARG A 48 12.64 -10.72 7.65
CA ARG A 48 12.96 -9.30 7.55
C ARG A 48 12.12 -8.52 8.54
N SER A 49 12.48 -7.26 8.74
CA SER A 49 11.70 -6.35 9.58
C SER A 49 11.28 -5.10 8.83
N ILE A 50 10.15 -4.53 9.22
CA ILE A 50 9.63 -3.25 8.75
C ILE A 50 9.14 -2.45 9.95
N GLU A 51 9.29 -1.13 9.89
CA GLU A 51 8.72 -0.24 10.90
C GLU A 51 7.33 0.23 10.43
N LEU A 52 6.31 -0.03 11.23
CA LEU A 52 4.93 0.36 11.00
C LEU A 52 4.38 0.94 12.29
N PHE A 53 3.71 2.09 12.24
CA PHE A 53 3.12 2.73 13.44
C PHE A 53 4.12 2.93 14.60
N GLY A 54 5.39 3.22 14.28
CA GLY A 54 6.47 3.38 15.28
C GLY A 54 6.87 2.09 16.00
N ARG A 55 6.43 0.93 15.49
CA ARG A 55 6.79 -0.39 16.01
C ARG A 55 7.44 -1.24 14.94
N ARG A 56 8.34 -2.12 15.35
CA ARG A 56 9.03 -3.05 14.45
C ARG A 56 8.21 -4.34 14.30
N PHE A 57 7.87 -4.67 13.07
CA PHE A 57 7.20 -5.91 12.69
C PHE A 57 8.17 -6.82 11.93
N PHE A 58 8.11 -8.12 12.22
CA PHE A 58 8.90 -9.13 11.53
C PHE A 58 8.00 -9.91 10.58
N TYR A 59 8.53 -10.26 9.41
CA TYR A 59 7.80 -11.00 8.38
C TYR A 59 8.76 -11.85 7.57
N GLU A 60 8.28 -13.01 7.11
CA GLU A 60 9.04 -13.91 6.23
C GLU A 60 8.57 -13.82 4.77
N ALA A 61 7.26 -13.70 4.56
CA ALA A 61 6.61 -13.56 3.27
C ALA A 61 6.14 -12.11 3.06
N PRO A 62 6.84 -11.31 2.23
CA PRO A 62 6.49 -9.92 1.97
C PRO A 62 5.09 -9.74 1.34
N GLN A 63 4.64 -10.72 0.57
CA GLN A 63 3.33 -10.75 -0.08
C GLN A 63 2.21 -10.92 0.95
N GLU A 64 2.38 -11.84 1.92
CA GLU A 64 1.42 -12.05 3.00
C GLU A 64 1.31 -10.82 3.90
N LEU A 65 2.44 -10.19 4.24
CA LEU A 65 2.44 -8.92 4.95
C LEU A 65 1.60 -7.87 4.21
N LEU A 66 1.84 -7.68 2.92
CA LEU A 66 1.08 -6.72 2.12
C LEU A 66 -0.42 -7.07 2.07
N HIS A 67 -0.75 -8.35 1.95
CA HIS A 67 -2.12 -8.81 1.89
C HIS A 67 -2.84 -8.57 3.22
N GLY A 68 -2.24 -8.98 4.35
CA GLY A 68 -2.82 -8.76 5.68
C GLY A 68 -2.95 -7.28 6.03
N LEU A 69 -1.97 -6.45 5.65
CA LEU A 69 -2.09 -5.00 5.82
C LEU A 69 -3.24 -4.41 5.00
N GLN A 70 -3.49 -4.93 3.79
CA GLN A 70 -4.63 -4.54 3.00
C GLN A 70 -5.94 -5.00 3.66
N GLU A 71 -6.06 -6.27 4.02
CA GLU A 71 -7.27 -6.82 4.62
C GLU A 71 -7.68 -6.09 5.90
N ILE A 72 -6.72 -5.87 6.82
CA ILE A 72 -6.98 -5.27 8.13
C ILE A 72 -7.29 -3.77 8.01
N PHE A 73 -6.47 -3.01 7.27
CA PHE A 73 -6.52 -1.54 7.33
C PHE A 73 -7.21 -0.90 6.13
N VAL A 74 -7.31 -1.59 5.00
CA VAL A 74 -7.96 -1.07 3.79
C VAL A 74 -9.38 -1.59 3.69
N GLU A 75 -9.52 -2.91 3.81
CA GLU A 75 -10.79 -3.59 3.66
C GLU A 75 -11.56 -3.61 4.99
N GLU A 76 -10.86 -3.29 6.09
CA GLU A 76 -11.45 -3.16 7.42
C GLU A 76 -12.25 -4.41 7.80
N VAL A 77 -11.79 -5.61 7.40
CA VAL A 77 -12.55 -6.87 7.55
C VAL A 77 -12.86 -7.19 9.01
N TYR A 78 -12.00 -6.74 9.93
CA TYR A 78 -12.17 -6.89 11.37
C TYR A 78 -12.87 -5.71 12.05
N ARG A 79 -13.42 -4.75 11.28
CA ARG A 79 -14.09 -3.59 11.87
C ARG A 79 -15.42 -4.01 12.49
N GLN A 80 -15.42 -4.06 13.81
CA GLN A 80 -16.61 -4.33 14.60
C GLN A 80 -17.30 -3.03 15.01
N THR A 81 -18.61 -2.96 14.82
CA THR A 81 -19.44 -1.91 15.40
C THR A 81 -19.77 -2.28 16.84
N LEU A 82 -19.05 -1.69 17.79
CA LEU A 82 -19.32 -1.89 19.20
C LEU A 82 -20.52 -1.03 19.63
N SER A 83 -21.33 -1.54 20.55
CA SER A 83 -22.36 -0.75 21.24
C SER A 83 -21.69 0.31 22.14
N SER A 84 -22.45 1.30 22.64
CA SER A 84 -21.91 2.35 23.50
C SER A 84 -21.30 1.84 24.81
N ASN A 85 -21.70 0.65 25.28
CA ASN A 85 -21.17 -0.01 26.47
C ASN A 85 -20.81 -1.47 26.14
N PRO A 86 -19.69 -1.72 25.44
CA PRO A 86 -19.26 -3.09 25.15
C PRO A 86 -18.72 -3.73 26.44
N THR A 87 -19.26 -4.89 26.81
CA THR A 87 -18.71 -5.71 27.89
C THR A 87 -17.61 -6.59 27.30
N ILE A 88 -16.40 -6.54 27.89
CA ILE A 88 -15.27 -7.40 27.55
C ILE A 88 -15.33 -8.65 28.43
#